data_AF-M5SFT7-F1
#
_entry.id   AF-M5SFT7-F1
#
_cell.length_a   1.000
_cell.length_b   1.000
_cell.length_c   1.000
_cell.angle_alpha   90.00
_cell.angle_beta   90.00
_cell.angle_gamma   90.00
#
_symmetry.space_group_name_H-M   'P 1'
#
loop_
_entity.id
_entity.type
_entity.pdbx_description
1 polymer ?
#
loop_
_entity_poly.entity_id
_entity_poly.type
_entity_poly.pdbx_seq_one_letter_code
_entity_poly.pdbx_strand_id
1 'polypeptide(L)'
;MNGKILSYSAGSTSLDPFKFRVIDAQKPTDKMSRLATIFPDLQPFFVDPSQSLVVDAYPAALGGMDAMTRVITYLHPPTCIRALRLATAEKRRVVFIAQPLAGADLLLQAMDTQMDWPSELLWATGGYPLPASLQSSVEAWLAERGCRLTVLQAYGVAELDHTLMASMHRDSESRPIYQLIDPRLELDARDDGCSVNRHIRFQGTRTANHDRIESCGGGYRIHGNPSLYCDGALRWLDQWQPGDWRNYTGYLSDRDGVVALQQRRGRASNTEVAINCLSLPAMAALPRGVACMPVEHFDFMSQDGMSWMEKPKWNPSSFKQLDERTNAPQVAAAA
;
A
#
# COMPACT_ATOMS: atom_id res chain seq x y z
N MET A 1 3.02 22.06 22.62
CA MET A 1 3.22 21.26 21.39
C MET A 1 4.09 21.97 20.34
N ASN A 2 4.82 23.04 20.71
CA ASN A 2 5.55 23.85 19.73
C ASN A 2 6.59 23.01 18.99
N GLY A 3 6.57 23.07 17.66
CA GLY A 3 7.53 22.38 16.79
C GLY A 3 7.27 20.89 16.52
N LYS A 4 6.16 20.31 16.99
CA LYS A 4 5.80 18.91 16.66
C LYS A 4 5.03 18.84 15.35
N ILE A 5 5.37 17.88 14.49
CA ILE A 5 4.58 17.55 13.30
C ILE A 5 3.54 16.51 13.70
N LEU A 6 2.27 16.86 13.51
CA LEU A 6 1.15 15.94 13.69
C LEU A 6 0.76 15.37 12.33
N SER A 7 0.61 14.05 12.24
CA SER A 7 0.21 13.35 11.03
C SER A 7 -1.09 12.57 11.28
N TYR A 8 -1.97 12.61 10.30
CA TYR A 8 -3.16 11.79 10.27
C TYR A 8 -2.88 10.56 9.40
N SER A 9 -3.09 9.37 9.95
CA SER A 9 -3.01 8.16 9.13
C SER A 9 -4.25 8.07 8.26
N ALA A 10 -4.05 8.02 6.95
CA ALA A 10 -5.06 7.66 5.98
C ALA A 10 -5.84 6.40 6.45
N GLY A 11 -7.18 6.49 6.48
CA GLY A 11 -8.08 5.43 6.93
C GLY A 11 -8.35 5.33 8.44
N SER A 12 -7.86 6.24 9.28
CA SER A 12 -8.51 6.45 10.59
C SER A 12 -9.89 7.08 10.36
N THR A 13 -10.85 6.79 11.25
CA THR A 13 -12.17 7.46 11.29
C THR A 13 -12.37 8.20 12.61
N SER A 14 -11.32 8.28 13.43
CA SER A 14 -11.41 8.93 14.74
C SER A 14 -11.50 10.44 14.59
N LEU A 15 -12.57 11.02 15.13
CA LEU A 15 -12.75 12.47 15.25
C LEU A 15 -12.16 13.05 16.53
N ASP A 16 -11.53 12.20 17.36
CA ASP A 16 -10.89 12.61 18.60
C ASP A 16 -9.67 13.52 18.31
N PRO A 17 -9.65 14.77 18.82
CA PRO A 17 -8.59 15.75 18.55
C PRO A 17 -7.22 15.35 19.12
N PHE A 18 -7.14 14.30 19.94
CA PHE A 18 -5.89 13.82 20.55
C PHE A 18 -5.31 12.58 19.85
N LYS A 19 -5.98 12.03 18.83
CA LYS A 19 -5.51 10.81 18.13
C LYS A 19 -4.68 11.08 16.86
N PHE A 20 -4.04 12.24 16.79
CA PHE A 20 -3.02 12.46 15.78
C PHE A 20 -1.74 11.70 16.14
N ARG A 21 -1.09 11.15 15.11
CA ARG A 21 0.27 10.64 15.26
C ARG A 21 1.21 11.80 15.46
N VAL A 22 2.05 11.74 16.49
CA VAL A 22 3.17 12.67 16.64
C VAL A 22 4.35 12.10 15.87
N ILE A 23 4.79 12.78 14.81
CA ILE A 23 6.08 12.45 14.18
C ILE A 23 7.15 13.02 15.10
N ASP A 24 7.89 12.12 15.74
CA ASP A 24 8.87 12.46 16.78
C ASP A 24 10.05 13.24 16.20
N ALA A 25 10.00 14.57 16.35
CA ALA A 25 11.05 15.48 15.93
C ALA A 25 12.34 15.38 16.78
N GLN A 26 12.35 14.62 17.89
CA GLN A 26 13.52 14.54 18.78
C GLN A 26 14.50 13.40 18.44
N LYS A 27 14.05 12.31 17.80
CA LYS A 27 14.92 11.23 17.28
C LYS A 27 14.52 10.70 15.89
N PRO A 28 14.24 11.58 14.93
CA PRO A 28 13.73 11.19 13.61
C PRO A 28 14.69 10.32 12.79
N THR A 29 15.99 10.60 12.90
CA THR A 29 17.07 9.93 12.18
C THR A 29 17.26 8.49 12.62
N ASP A 30 16.95 8.15 13.88
CA ASP A 30 17.15 6.80 14.42
C ASP A 30 16.32 5.75 13.66
N LYS A 31 15.09 6.09 13.24
CA LYS A 31 14.22 5.15 12.53
C LYS A 31 14.70 4.90 11.09
N MET A 32 15.16 5.95 10.41
CA MET A 32 15.76 5.80 9.08
C MET A 32 17.08 5.03 9.13
N SER A 33 17.92 5.27 10.13
CA SER A 33 19.13 4.49 10.37
C SER A 33 18.81 3.02 10.65
N ARG A 34 17.79 2.72 11.47
CA ARG A 34 17.34 1.34 11.71
C ARG A 34 16.83 0.66 10.44
N LEU A 35 16.05 1.37 9.62
CA LEU A 35 15.62 0.88 8.32
C LEU A 35 16.83 0.52 7.44
N ALA A 36 17.84 1.39 7.34
CA ALA A 36 19.05 1.12 6.57
C ALA A 36 19.95 0.02 7.16
N THR A 37 19.89 -0.20 8.48
CA THR A 37 20.59 -1.33 9.14
C THR A 37 19.89 -2.65 8.85
N ILE A 38 18.56 -2.68 8.92
CA ILE A 38 17.76 -3.90 8.70
C ILE A 38 17.68 -4.22 7.20
N PHE A 39 17.63 -3.19 6.36
CA PHE A 39 17.60 -3.29 4.91
C PHE A 39 18.74 -2.48 4.30
N PRO A 40 19.94 -3.09 4.14
CA PRO A 40 21.11 -2.40 3.60
C PRO A 40 20.90 -1.74 2.23
N ASP A 41 19.98 -2.27 1.42
CA ASP A 41 19.60 -1.70 0.11
C ASP A 41 19.00 -0.28 0.21
N LEU A 42 18.60 0.16 1.42
CA LEU A 42 18.11 1.52 1.67
C LEU A 42 19.23 2.53 1.97
N GLN A 43 20.46 2.08 2.20
CA GLN A 43 21.59 2.97 2.48
C GLN A 43 21.79 4.07 1.43
N PRO A 44 21.72 3.80 0.10
CA PRO A 44 21.88 4.82 -0.93
C PRO A 44 20.85 5.96 -0.84
N PHE A 45 19.68 5.70 -0.25
CA PHE A 45 18.60 6.67 -0.11
C PHE A 45 18.72 7.50 1.17
N PHE A 46 19.26 6.93 2.25
CA PHE A 46 19.16 7.51 3.60
C PHE A 46 20.48 8.00 4.19
N VAL A 47 21.62 7.44 3.79
CA VAL A 47 22.93 7.77 4.40
C VAL A 47 23.45 9.14 3.96
N ASP A 48 23.21 9.52 2.71
CA ASP A 48 23.47 10.88 2.22
C ASP A 48 22.15 11.56 1.81
N PRO A 49 21.48 12.24 2.76
CA PRO A 49 20.22 12.94 2.52
C PRO A 49 20.26 13.95 1.36
N SER A 50 21.45 14.49 1.03
CA SER A 50 21.59 15.47 -0.06
C SER A 50 21.38 14.85 -1.45
N GLN A 51 21.60 13.53 -1.56
CA GLN A 51 21.48 12.78 -2.82
C GLN A 51 20.05 12.30 -3.08
N SER A 52 19.12 12.55 -2.16
CA SER A 52 17.73 12.11 -2.25
C SER A 52 16.77 13.30 -2.28
N LEU A 53 15.74 13.21 -3.11
CA LEU A 53 14.56 14.05 -3.07
C LEU A 53 13.38 13.21 -2.56
N VAL A 54 12.74 13.66 -1.48
CA VAL A 54 11.49 13.03 -1.01
C VAL A 54 10.33 13.61 -1.81
N VAL A 55 9.65 12.76 -2.57
CA VAL A 55 8.40 13.09 -3.27
C VAL A 55 7.26 12.47 -2.47
N ASP A 56 6.57 13.30 -1.73
CA ASP A 56 5.55 12.86 -0.79
C ASP A 56 4.15 13.06 -1.38
N ALA A 57 3.48 11.95 -1.70
CA ALA A 57 2.17 11.96 -2.34
C ALA A 57 1.10 12.54 -1.41
N TYR A 58 1.17 12.22 -0.13
CA TYR A 58 0.24 12.68 0.91
C TYR A 58 1.02 12.64 2.23
N PRO A 59 0.75 13.50 3.24
CA PRO A 59 1.63 13.73 4.39
C PRO A 59 1.86 12.49 5.28
N ALA A 60 2.69 11.58 4.80
CA ALA A 60 3.14 10.36 5.43
C ALA A 60 4.57 10.55 5.94
N ALA A 61 5.03 9.58 6.73
CA ALA A 61 6.36 9.61 7.33
C ALA A 61 6.93 8.20 7.43
N LEU A 62 8.23 8.07 7.18
CA LEU A 62 9.03 6.85 7.39
C LEU A 62 9.97 6.96 8.61
N GLY A 63 10.01 8.15 9.19
CA GLY A 63 11.01 8.68 10.12
C GLY A 63 10.92 10.20 10.01
N GLY A 64 11.82 10.95 10.65
CA GLY A 64 11.94 12.34 10.25
C GLY A 64 12.93 12.47 9.11
N MET A 65 12.43 13.16 8.09
CA MET A 65 13.06 13.38 6.81
C MET A 65 13.58 14.81 6.73
N ASP A 66 13.83 15.45 7.89
CA ASP A 66 14.13 16.88 8.00
C ASP A 66 15.47 17.24 7.36
N ALA A 67 16.37 16.26 7.23
CA ALA A 67 17.64 16.40 6.53
C ALA A 67 17.53 16.28 4.99
N MET A 68 16.37 15.87 4.46
CA MET A 68 16.15 15.70 3.03
C MET A 68 15.32 16.84 2.46
N THR A 69 15.56 17.18 1.19
CA THR A 69 14.65 18.06 0.46
C THR A 69 13.34 17.32 0.19
N ARG A 70 12.20 17.86 0.67
CA ARG A 70 10.87 17.25 0.54
C ARG A 70 9.94 18.11 -0.31
N VAL A 71 9.29 17.47 -1.28
CA VAL A 71 8.21 18.04 -2.09
C VAL A 71 6.91 17.33 -1.74
N ILE A 72 5.96 18.04 -1.12
CA ILE A 72 4.62 17.53 -0.84
C ILE A 72 3.74 17.81 -2.06
N THR A 73 3.19 16.75 -2.63
CA THR A 73 2.47 16.83 -3.92
C THR A 73 0.95 16.85 -3.75
N TYR A 74 0.42 16.50 -2.58
CA TYR A 74 -1.03 16.48 -2.30
C TYR A 74 -1.84 15.67 -3.31
N LEU A 75 -1.32 14.51 -3.71
CA LEU A 75 -1.90 13.61 -4.71
C LEU A 75 -2.15 14.31 -6.04
N HIS A 76 -1.45 15.41 -6.32
CA HIS A 76 -1.60 16.21 -7.53
C HIS A 76 -0.60 15.74 -8.61
N PRO A 77 -1.06 15.08 -9.69
CA PRO A 77 -0.18 14.48 -10.69
C PRO A 77 0.81 15.48 -11.33
N PRO A 78 0.40 16.70 -11.73
CA PRO A 78 1.36 17.69 -12.26
C PRO A 78 2.47 18.05 -11.28
N THR A 79 2.18 18.12 -9.98
CA THR A 79 3.20 18.41 -8.96
C THR A 79 4.14 17.23 -8.77
N CYS A 80 3.62 16.00 -8.77
CA CYS A 80 4.43 14.78 -8.74
C CYS A 80 5.38 14.70 -9.95
N ILE A 81 4.86 14.90 -11.16
CA ILE A 81 5.66 14.95 -12.41
C ILE A 81 6.75 16.01 -12.32
N ARG A 82 6.42 17.23 -11.86
CA ARG A 82 7.39 18.31 -11.67
C ARG A 82 8.49 17.92 -10.67
N ALA A 83 8.14 17.23 -9.58
CA ALA A 83 9.10 16.78 -8.57
C ALA A 83 10.04 15.69 -9.11
N LEU A 84 9.53 14.74 -9.90
CA LEU A 84 10.35 13.72 -10.55
C LEU A 84 11.31 14.34 -11.59
N ARG A 85 10.85 15.33 -12.35
CA ARG A 85 11.70 16.11 -13.27
C ARG A 85 12.79 16.88 -12.52
N LEU A 86 12.47 17.46 -11.37
CA LEU A 86 13.44 18.14 -10.51
C LEU A 86 14.52 17.15 -10.03
N ALA A 87 14.11 15.99 -9.51
CA ALA A 87 15.06 14.96 -9.08
C ALA A 87 15.99 14.53 -10.23
N THR A 88 15.43 14.34 -11.42
CA THR A 88 16.21 13.95 -12.61
C THR A 88 17.20 15.04 -13.03
N ALA A 89 16.77 16.30 -13.09
CA ALA A 89 17.62 17.43 -13.44
C ALA A 89 18.78 17.63 -12.45
N GLU A 90 18.53 17.37 -11.16
CA GLU A 90 19.54 17.46 -10.10
C GLU A 90 20.30 16.14 -9.87
N LYS A 91 20.04 15.11 -10.68
CA LYS A 91 20.63 13.76 -10.55
C LYS A 91 20.47 13.14 -9.15
N ARG A 92 19.33 13.43 -8.50
CA ARG A 92 18.98 12.89 -7.19
C ARG A 92 18.19 11.59 -7.33
N ARG A 93 18.39 10.70 -6.36
CA ARG A 93 17.49 9.55 -6.11
C ARG A 93 16.14 10.06 -5.61
N VAL A 94 15.09 9.28 -5.84
CA VAL A 94 13.75 9.63 -5.35
C VAL A 94 13.35 8.70 -4.21
N VAL A 95 12.91 9.28 -3.10
CA VAL A 95 12.12 8.58 -2.09
C VAL A 95 10.66 8.97 -2.30
N PHE A 96 9.92 8.11 -3.00
CA PHE A 96 8.52 8.31 -3.32
C PHE A 96 7.63 7.71 -2.23
N ILE A 97 6.90 8.55 -1.50
CA ILE A 97 6.06 8.12 -0.39
C ILE A 97 4.60 8.21 -0.82
N ALA A 98 3.93 7.06 -0.96
CA ALA A 98 2.56 7.01 -1.44
C ALA A 98 1.86 5.71 -1.02
N GLN A 99 0.54 5.74 -0.80
CA GLN A 99 -0.25 4.52 -0.66
C GLN A 99 -0.18 3.69 -1.95
N PRO A 100 -0.35 2.35 -1.90
CA PRO A 100 -0.10 1.50 -3.06
C PRO A 100 -0.87 1.89 -4.33
N LEU A 101 -2.19 2.05 -4.28
CA LEU A 101 -2.99 2.33 -5.48
C LEU A 101 -2.81 3.78 -5.97
N ALA A 102 -2.77 4.74 -5.03
CA ALA A 102 -2.58 6.16 -5.34
C ALA A 102 -1.18 6.44 -5.91
N GLY A 103 -0.15 5.81 -5.36
CA GLY A 103 1.22 5.90 -5.84
C GLY A 103 1.35 5.35 -7.26
N ALA A 104 0.77 4.17 -7.52
CA ALA A 104 0.74 3.60 -8.85
C ALA A 104 0.02 4.50 -9.86
N ASP A 105 -1.09 5.14 -9.47
CA ASP A 105 -1.81 6.07 -10.34
C ASP A 105 -0.97 7.29 -10.72
N LEU A 106 -0.30 7.90 -9.74
CA LEU A 106 0.61 9.04 -9.98
C LEU A 106 1.78 8.65 -10.89
N LEU A 107 2.38 7.49 -10.67
CA LEU A 107 3.49 7.00 -11.50
C LEU A 107 3.04 6.70 -12.93
N LEU A 108 1.87 6.07 -13.12
CA LEU A 108 1.30 5.82 -14.44
C LEU A 108 0.98 7.12 -15.18
N GLN A 109 0.38 8.10 -14.51
CA GLN A 109 0.14 9.42 -15.11
C GLN A 109 1.45 10.11 -15.49
N ALA A 110 2.52 9.95 -14.71
CA ALA A 110 3.84 10.44 -15.08
C ALA A 110 4.42 9.68 -16.29
N MET A 111 4.20 8.37 -16.41
CA MET A 111 4.62 7.55 -17.56
C MET A 111 3.92 7.95 -18.85
N ASP A 112 2.67 8.39 -18.77
CA ASP A 112 1.94 8.91 -19.92
C ASP A 112 2.50 10.27 -20.41
N THR A 113 3.46 10.86 -19.69
CA THR A 113 4.21 12.05 -20.14
C THR A 113 5.56 11.69 -20.77
N GLN A 114 5.99 12.51 -21.71
CA GLN A 114 7.39 12.53 -22.18
C GLN A 114 8.23 13.30 -21.16
N MET A 115 8.99 12.58 -20.35
CA MET A 115 9.98 13.12 -19.42
C MET A 115 11.13 12.13 -19.25
N ASP A 116 12.31 12.66 -18.93
CA ASP A 116 13.38 11.86 -18.37
C ASP A 116 13.00 11.38 -16.97
N TRP A 117 13.50 10.20 -16.60
CA TRP A 117 13.20 9.55 -15.33
C TRP A 117 14.40 9.56 -14.40
N PRO A 118 14.18 9.63 -13.06
CA PRO A 118 15.26 9.40 -12.11
C PRO A 118 15.78 7.98 -12.29
N SER A 119 17.09 7.77 -12.14
CA SER A 119 17.70 6.45 -12.29
C SER A 119 17.28 5.46 -11.21
N GLU A 120 16.91 5.96 -10.03
CA GLU A 120 16.56 5.16 -8.87
C GLU A 120 15.39 5.77 -8.09
N LEU A 121 14.42 4.93 -7.76
CA LEU A 121 13.23 5.30 -7.01
C LEU A 121 12.99 4.28 -5.89
N LEU A 122 12.98 4.73 -4.65
CA LEU A 122 12.45 4.00 -3.51
C LEU A 122 10.96 4.33 -3.38
N TRP A 123 10.09 3.38 -3.66
CA TRP A 123 8.67 3.50 -3.36
C TRP A 123 8.40 2.98 -1.94
N ALA A 124 8.28 3.92 -1.03
CA ALA A 124 7.94 3.64 0.35
C ALA A 124 6.42 3.78 0.54
N THR A 125 5.77 2.64 0.74
CA THR A 125 4.31 2.53 0.71
C THR A 125 3.76 1.94 2.00
N GLY A 126 2.47 2.11 2.27
CA GLY A 126 1.84 1.62 3.49
C GLY A 126 0.35 1.93 3.58
N GLY A 127 -0.24 1.58 4.72
CA GLY A 127 -1.67 1.76 5.00
C GLY A 127 -2.52 0.54 4.66
N TYR A 128 -2.17 -0.17 3.58
CA TYR A 128 -2.75 -1.47 3.18
C TYR A 128 -1.73 -2.27 2.36
N PRO A 129 -1.90 -3.60 2.21
CA PRO A 129 -0.96 -4.43 1.45
C PRO A 129 -0.84 -3.96 -0.01
N LEU A 130 0.38 -3.83 -0.53
CA LEU A 130 0.62 -3.66 -1.97
C LEU A 130 0.41 -5.00 -2.69
N PRO A 131 -0.49 -5.11 -3.67
CA PRO A 131 -0.61 -6.30 -4.50
C PRO A 131 0.72 -6.61 -5.20
N ALA A 132 1.13 -7.86 -5.19
CA ALA A 132 2.38 -8.32 -5.79
C ALA A 132 2.40 -8.11 -7.31
N SER A 133 1.27 -8.36 -7.98
CA SER A 133 1.14 -8.10 -9.42
C SER A 133 1.27 -6.61 -9.76
N LEU A 134 0.76 -5.72 -8.90
CA LEU A 134 0.92 -4.28 -9.07
C LEU A 134 2.38 -3.87 -8.91
N GLN A 135 3.06 -4.40 -7.87
CA GLN A 135 4.48 -4.17 -7.66
C GLN A 135 5.30 -4.55 -8.91
N SER A 136 5.14 -5.78 -9.40
CA SER A 136 5.87 -6.26 -10.57
C SER A 136 5.55 -5.48 -11.84
N SER A 137 4.29 -5.06 -12.01
CA SER A 137 3.89 -4.23 -13.16
C SER A 137 4.57 -2.86 -13.12
N VAL A 138 4.56 -2.17 -11.98
CA VAL A 138 5.20 -0.86 -11.81
C VAL A 138 6.72 -0.97 -11.97
N GLU A 139 7.34 -2.02 -11.42
CA GLU A 139 8.76 -2.29 -11.58
C GLU A 139 9.14 -2.43 -13.06
N ALA A 140 8.40 -3.25 -13.83
CA ALA A 140 8.64 -3.44 -15.25
C ALA A 140 8.49 -2.12 -16.05
N TRP A 141 7.42 -1.35 -15.80
CA TRP A 141 7.21 -0.06 -16.48
C TRP A 141 8.28 0.98 -16.15
N LEU A 142 8.78 1.01 -14.92
CA LEU A 142 9.87 1.91 -14.54
C LEU A 142 11.21 1.46 -15.15
N ALA A 143 11.46 0.15 -15.19
CA ALA A 143 12.66 -0.41 -15.82
C ALA A 143 12.73 -0.08 -17.32
N GLU A 144 11.59 -0.14 -18.03
CA GLU A 144 11.46 0.32 -19.43
C GLU A 144 11.85 1.81 -19.62
N ARG A 145 11.78 2.61 -18.55
CA ARG A 145 12.19 4.01 -18.51
C ARG A 145 13.60 4.23 -17.94
N GLY A 146 14.36 3.16 -17.69
CA GLY A 146 15.69 3.24 -17.08
C GLY A 146 15.69 3.62 -15.59
N CYS A 147 14.54 3.48 -14.92
CA CYS A 147 14.39 3.75 -13.49
C CYS A 147 14.36 2.43 -12.71
N ARG A 148 15.31 2.23 -11.80
CA ARG A 148 15.33 1.09 -10.88
C ARG A 148 14.37 1.35 -9.72
N LEU A 149 13.44 0.43 -9.50
CA LEU A 149 12.50 0.49 -8.37
C LEU A 149 13.00 -0.35 -7.19
N THR A 150 13.01 0.25 -6.01
CA THR A 150 13.09 -0.45 -4.73
C THR A 150 11.77 -0.23 -3.98
N VAL A 151 11.19 -1.26 -3.39
CA VAL A 151 9.91 -1.13 -2.66
C VAL A 151 10.10 -1.40 -1.17
N LEU A 152 9.60 -0.48 -0.35
CA LEU A 152 9.53 -0.63 1.10
C LEU A 152 8.07 -0.55 1.54
N GLN A 153 7.51 -1.68 1.96
CA GLN A 153 6.17 -1.75 2.54
C GLN A 153 6.27 -1.49 4.04
N ALA A 154 5.82 -0.32 4.48
CA ALA A 154 5.77 0.09 5.88
C ALA A 154 4.40 -0.26 6.51
N TYR A 155 4.46 -0.72 7.75
CA TYR A 155 3.31 -0.88 8.63
C TYR A 155 3.41 0.09 9.80
N GLY A 156 2.33 0.82 10.06
CA GLY A 156 2.21 1.70 11.21
C GLY A 156 0.75 1.86 11.59
N VAL A 157 0.51 2.22 12.85
CA VAL A 157 -0.83 2.39 13.42
C VAL A 157 -1.02 3.87 13.74
N ALA A 158 -2.19 4.42 13.39
CA ALA A 158 -2.43 5.87 13.47
C ALA A 158 -2.20 6.39 14.89
N GLU A 159 -2.70 5.62 15.86
CA GLU A 159 -2.75 5.91 17.28
C GLU A 159 -1.40 5.71 17.99
N LEU A 160 -0.42 5.09 17.32
CA LEU A 160 0.87 4.73 17.92
C LEU A 160 2.02 5.48 17.27
N ASP A 161 2.48 5.00 16.12
CA ASP A 161 3.59 5.59 15.40
C ASP A 161 3.60 5.12 13.93
N HIS A 162 4.40 5.79 13.12
CA HIS A 162 4.70 5.44 11.74
C HIS A 162 5.76 4.34 11.68
N THR A 163 5.75 3.53 10.63
CA THR A 163 6.79 2.52 10.32
C THR A 163 7.26 1.75 11.56
N LEU A 164 6.30 1.14 12.27
CA LEU A 164 6.57 0.24 13.39
C LEU A 164 7.27 -1.05 12.90
N MET A 165 6.85 -1.52 11.73
CA MET A 165 7.42 -2.65 11.03
C MET A 165 7.56 -2.28 9.55
N ALA A 166 8.45 -2.95 8.82
CA ALA A 166 8.59 -2.75 7.38
C ALA A 166 9.06 -4.02 6.68
N SER A 167 8.86 -4.08 5.37
CA SER A 167 9.21 -5.22 4.54
C SER A 167 9.75 -4.78 3.18
N MET A 168 10.80 -5.44 2.72
CA MET A 168 11.28 -5.42 1.33
C MET A 168 11.19 -6.81 0.66
N HIS A 169 10.65 -7.79 1.38
CA HIS A 169 10.66 -9.19 0.97
C HIS A 169 9.26 -9.80 1.09
N ARG A 170 8.95 -10.71 0.17
CA ARG A 170 7.72 -11.48 0.18
C ARG A 170 8.03 -12.97 0.37
N ASP A 171 7.09 -13.71 0.93
CA ASP A 171 7.15 -15.16 0.98
C ASP A 171 6.78 -15.80 -0.37
N SER A 172 6.76 -17.13 -0.42
CA SER A 172 6.37 -17.91 -1.61
C SER A 172 4.93 -17.69 -2.05
N GLU A 173 4.07 -17.15 -1.18
CA GLU A 173 2.68 -16.78 -1.48
C GLU A 173 2.56 -15.29 -1.82
N SER A 174 3.69 -14.62 -2.09
CA SER A 174 3.80 -13.20 -2.41
C SER A 174 3.32 -12.26 -1.30
N ARG A 175 3.25 -12.72 -0.04
CA ARG A 175 2.86 -11.89 1.11
C ARG A 175 4.09 -11.19 1.72
N PRO A 176 4.02 -9.91 2.09
CA PRO A 176 5.14 -9.23 2.72
C PRO A 176 5.51 -9.87 4.07
N ILE A 177 6.80 -10.14 4.26
CA ILE A 177 7.39 -10.56 5.54
C ILE A 177 7.97 -9.30 6.19
N TYR A 178 7.33 -8.85 7.28
CA TYR A 178 7.70 -7.65 8.01
C TYR A 178 8.77 -7.92 9.06
N GLN A 179 9.72 -7.00 9.16
CA GLN A 179 10.70 -6.90 10.25
C GLN A 179 10.28 -5.82 11.23
N LEU A 180 10.60 -6.02 12.51
CA LEU A 180 10.42 -5.02 13.55
C LEU A 180 11.39 -3.85 13.33
N ILE A 181 10.87 -2.63 13.21
CA ILE A 181 11.69 -1.41 13.03
C ILE A 181 11.72 -0.59 14.32
N ASP A 182 10.58 -0.47 14.99
CA ASP A 182 10.48 0.25 16.24
C ASP A 182 10.57 -0.71 17.43
N PRO A 183 11.65 -0.69 18.23
CA PRO A 183 11.83 -1.59 19.36
C PRO A 183 10.86 -1.30 20.51
N ARG A 184 10.10 -0.20 20.45
CA ARG A 184 9.04 0.10 21.42
C ARG A 184 7.75 -0.67 21.15
N LEU A 185 7.61 -1.26 19.96
CA LEU A 185 6.50 -2.15 19.65
C LEU A 185 6.76 -3.51 20.29
N GLU A 186 5.88 -3.87 21.21
CA GLU A 186 5.82 -5.16 21.87
C GLU A 186 4.70 -5.99 21.23
N LEU A 187 5.03 -7.22 20.83
CA LEU A 187 4.09 -8.20 20.31
C LEU A 187 3.94 -9.30 21.36
N ASP A 188 2.71 -9.63 21.76
CA ASP A 188 2.49 -10.75 22.70
C ASP A 188 2.92 -12.04 21.99
N ALA A 189 3.85 -12.78 22.60
CA ALA A 189 4.12 -14.15 22.20
C ALA A 189 3.05 -15.04 22.83
N ARG A 190 2.36 -15.85 22.02
CA ARG A 190 1.49 -16.93 22.52
C ARG A 190 2.23 -18.25 22.43
N ASP A 191 1.96 -19.13 23.39
CA ASP A 191 2.65 -20.42 23.57
C ASP A 191 2.49 -21.41 22.41
N ASP A 192 1.61 -21.14 21.44
CA ASP A 192 1.38 -22.02 20.28
C ASP A 192 2.27 -21.71 19.07
N GLY A 193 3.16 -20.70 19.16
CA GLY A 193 4.08 -20.33 18.08
C GLY A 193 3.42 -19.82 16.80
N CYS A 194 2.09 -19.69 16.76
CA CYS A 194 1.32 -19.38 15.54
C CYS A 194 0.28 -18.27 15.70
N SER A 195 0.00 -17.75 16.91
CA SER A 195 -1.21 -16.92 17.09
C SER A 195 -1.02 -15.39 17.23
N VAL A 196 -1.49 -14.71 16.18
CA VAL A 196 -2.56 -13.70 16.15
C VAL A 196 -2.64 -12.69 17.31
N ASN A 197 -1.87 -11.61 17.21
CA ASN A 197 -2.10 -10.41 18.01
C ASN A 197 -3.26 -9.58 17.43
N ARG A 198 -4.42 -9.55 18.14
CA ARG A 198 -5.51 -8.55 17.95
C ARG A 198 -5.26 -7.24 18.74
N HIS A 199 -4.15 -7.20 19.46
CA HIS A 199 -3.73 -6.06 20.22
C HIS A 199 -2.23 -5.94 20.07
N ILE A 200 -1.75 -4.71 20.02
CA ILE A 200 -0.33 -4.41 20.07
C ILE A 200 -0.05 -3.61 21.33
N ARG A 201 1.13 -3.83 21.91
CA ARG A 201 1.62 -3.04 23.03
C ARG A 201 2.68 -2.08 22.52
N PHE A 202 2.59 -0.82 22.90
CA PHE A 202 3.59 0.19 22.57
C PHE A 202 3.97 0.92 23.84
N GLN A 203 5.23 0.74 24.26
CA GLN A 203 5.72 1.22 25.56
C GLN A 203 4.80 0.81 26.73
N GLY A 204 4.44 -0.48 26.80
CA GLY A 204 3.53 -1.03 27.80
C GLY A 204 2.04 -0.66 27.64
N THR A 205 1.68 0.27 26.75
CA THR A 205 0.27 0.65 26.52
C THR A 205 -0.36 -0.27 25.48
N ARG A 206 -1.46 -0.93 25.84
CA ARG A 206 -2.20 -1.82 24.94
C ARG A 206 -3.18 -1.03 24.08
N THR A 207 -3.07 -1.17 22.77
CA THR A 207 -4.00 -0.57 21.81
C THR A 207 -4.66 -1.68 21.01
N ALA A 208 -5.98 -1.61 20.90
CA ALA A 208 -6.72 -2.49 20.00
C ALA A 208 -6.33 -2.15 18.57
N ASN A 209 -5.72 -3.11 17.87
CA ASN A 209 -5.58 -3.07 16.43
C ASN A 209 -6.45 -4.19 15.85
N HIS A 210 -7.29 -3.88 14.87
CA HIS A 210 -8.11 -4.91 14.24
C HIS A 210 -7.31 -5.78 13.26
N ASP A 211 -6.05 -5.42 13.01
CA ASP A 211 -5.11 -6.24 12.26
C ASP A 211 -4.62 -7.42 13.10
N ARG A 212 -4.36 -8.54 12.44
CA ARG A 212 -3.78 -9.74 13.03
C ARG A 212 -2.33 -9.86 12.62
N ILE A 213 -1.42 -9.90 13.59
CA ILE A 213 0.01 -10.10 13.35
C ILE A 213 0.39 -11.53 13.74
N GLU A 214 1.02 -12.25 12.82
CA GLU A 214 1.45 -13.64 12.95
C GLU A 214 2.98 -13.72 12.80
N SER A 215 3.66 -14.45 13.69
CA SER A 215 5.09 -14.71 13.52
C SER A 215 5.31 -15.81 12.48
N CYS A 216 6.35 -15.67 11.66
CA CYS A 216 6.71 -16.64 10.65
C CYS A 216 8.24 -16.76 10.54
N GLY A 217 8.72 -17.76 9.80
CA GLY A 217 10.16 -17.97 9.56
C GLY A 217 10.81 -16.71 8.99
N GLY A 218 11.54 -15.98 9.83
CA GLY A 218 12.26 -14.77 9.46
C GLY A 218 11.53 -13.46 9.72
N GLY A 219 10.34 -13.40 10.29
CA GLY A 219 9.68 -12.13 10.62
C GLY A 219 8.20 -12.26 10.97
N TYR A 220 7.38 -11.36 10.44
CA TYR A 220 5.95 -11.27 10.76
C TYR A 220 5.09 -11.11 9.52
N ARG A 221 3.92 -11.74 9.50
CA ARG A 221 2.86 -11.50 8.53
C ARG A 221 1.77 -10.66 9.17
N ILE A 222 1.24 -9.71 8.40
CA ILE A 222 0.16 -8.83 8.84
C ILE A 222 -1.07 -9.14 8.00
N HIS A 223 -2.11 -9.59 8.67
CA HIS A 223 -3.43 -9.82 8.13
C HIS A 223 -4.28 -8.60 8.48
N GLY A 224 -4.71 -7.85 7.47
CA GLY A 224 -5.46 -6.62 7.71
C GLY A 224 -6.80 -6.87 8.39
N ASN A 225 -7.38 -5.81 8.98
CA ASN A 225 -8.72 -5.86 9.56
C ASN A 225 -9.75 -6.54 8.61
N PRO A 226 -10.39 -7.66 9.02
CA PRO A 226 -11.35 -8.38 8.20
C PRO A 226 -12.62 -7.58 7.85
N SER A 227 -12.89 -6.49 8.58
CA SER A 227 -13.97 -5.55 8.25
C SER A 227 -13.60 -4.60 7.10
N LEU A 228 -12.37 -4.62 6.60
CA LEU A 228 -11.88 -3.80 5.50
C LEU A 228 -11.28 -4.65 4.37
N TYR A 229 -10.63 -5.76 4.71
CA TYR A 229 -9.92 -6.61 3.76
C TYR A 229 -10.36 -8.06 3.91
N CYS A 230 -10.60 -8.75 2.80
CA CYS A 230 -10.64 -10.20 2.72
C CYS A 230 -9.47 -10.68 1.86
N ASP A 231 -8.90 -11.83 2.23
CA ASP A 231 -7.74 -12.38 1.53
C ASP A 231 -8.10 -12.75 0.08
N GLY A 232 -9.36 -13.14 -0.17
CA GLY A 232 -9.87 -13.42 -1.51
C GLY A 232 -9.73 -12.25 -2.49
N ALA A 233 -10.01 -11.02 -2.05
CA ALA A 233 -9.89 -9.85 -2.91
C ALA A 233 -8.43 -9.49 -3.22
N LEU A 234 -7.53 -9.58 -2.24
CA LEU A 234 -6.09 -9.36 -2.48
C LEU A 234 -5.51 -10.42 -3.42
N ARG A 235 -5.81 -11.71 -3.19
CA ARG A 235 -5.40 -12.80 -4.11
C ARG A 235 -5.93 -12.60 -5.53
N TRP A 236 -7.13 -12.05 -5.67
CA TRP A 236 -7.69 -11.75 -6.98
C TRP A 236 -6.97 -10.58 -7.67
N LEU A 237 -6.67 -9.50 -6.95
CA LEU A 237 -5.85 -8.41 -7.45
C LEU A 237 -4.42 -8.89 -7.81
N ASP A 238 -3.86 -9.84 -7.06
CA ASP A 238 -2.56 -10.45 -7.36
C ASP A 238 -2.53 -11.27 -8.67
N GLN A 239 -3.70 -11.56 -9.27
CA GLN A 239 -3.79 -12.22 -10.57
C GLN A 239 -3.89 -11.23 -11.73
N TRP A 240 -4.13 -9.95 -11.45
CA TRP A 240 -4.24 -8.90 -12.46
C TRP A 240 -2.95 -8.79 -13.27
N GLN A 241 -3.12 -8.63 -14.58
CA GLN A 241 -2.03 -8.43 -15.53
C GLN A 241 -1.70 -6.93 -15.65
N PRO A 242 -0.55 -6.57 -16.26
CA PRO A 242 -0.20 -5.17 -16.47
C PRO A 242 -1.30 -4.37 -17.19
N GLY A 243 -2.03 -5.00 -18.14
CA GLY A 243 -3.16 -4.37 -18.83
C GLY A 243 -4.32 -4.02 -17.90
N ASP A 244 -4.65 -4.89 -16.93
CA ASP A 244 -5.68 -4.63 -15.92
C ASP A 244 -5.29 -3.43 -15.06
N TRP A 245 -4.05 -3.43 -14.56
CA TRP A 245 -3.52 -2.33 -13.75
C TRP A 245 -3.41 -1.00 -14.49
N ARG A 246 -3.26 -0.99 -15.82
CA ARG A 246 -3.31 0.24 -16.63
C ARG A 246 -4.72 0.80 -16.78
N ASN A 247 -5.74 -0.05 -16.73
CA ASN A 247 -7.13 0.34 -16.94
C ASN A 247 -7.87 0.65 -15.63
N TYR A 248 -7.53 -0.05 -14.55
CA TYR A 248 -8.22 0.03 -13.27
C TYR A 248 -7.27 0.41 -12.13
N THR A 249 -7.83 1.06 -11.11
CA THR A 249 -7.05 1.52 -9.95
C THR A 249 -6.85 0.43 -8.90
N GLY A 250 -7.70 -0.60 -8.88
CA GLY A 250 -7.75 -1.63 -7.82
C GLY A 250 -8.69 -1.27 -6.65
N TYR A 251 -9.39 -0.13 -6.72
CA TYR A 251 -10.50 0.15 -5.82
C TYR A 251 -11.74 -0.64 -6.24
N LEU A 252 -12.39 -1.24 -5.25
CA LEU A 252 -13.55 -2.12 -5.40
C LEU A 252 -14.70 -1.60 -4.53
N SER A 253 -15.93 -1.70 -5.03
CA SER A 253 -17.15 -1.53 -4.23
C SER A 253 -18.19 -2.59 -4.61
N ASP A 254 -19.16 -2.79 -3.71
CA ASP A 254 -20.27 -3.73 -3.91
C ASP A 254 -21.51 -2.94 -4.30
N ARG A 255 -22.09 -3.23 -5.48
CA ARG A 255 -23.26 -2.54 -6.03
C ARG A 255 -24.26 -3.57 -6.52
N ASP A 256 -25.32 -3.77 -5.75
CA ASP A 256 -26.41 -4.69 -6.07
C ASP A 256 -25.93 -6.12 -6.42
N GLY A 257 -24.91 -6.61 -5.70
CA GLY A 257 -24.32 -7.94 -5.93
C GLY A 257 -23.32 -8.02 -7.08
N VAL A 258 -22.95 -6.88 -7.67
CA VAL A 258 -21.90 -6.73 -8.68
C VAL A 258 -20.70 -6.01 -8.06
N VAL A 259 -19.50 -6.47 -8.37
CA VAL A 259 -18.26 -5.79 -7.96
C VAL A 259 -17.97 -4.65 -8.93
N ALA A 260 -18.13 -3.41 -8.47
CA ALA A 260 -17.76 -2.22 -9.20
C ALA A 260 -16.24 -1.99 -9.14
N LEU A 261 -15.63 -1.78 -10.30
CA LEU A 261 -14.19 -1.59 -10.48
C LEU A 261 -13.94 -0.15 -10.92
N GLN A 262 -13.20 0.60 -10.12
CA GLN A 262 -12.85 1.97 -10.50
C GLN A 262 -11.85 1.98 -11.66
N GLN A 263 -12.23 2.63 -12.76
CA GLN A 263 -11.35 2.90 -13.89
C GLN A 263 -10.37 4.04 -13.56
N ARG A 264 -9.19 4.02 -14.18
CA ARG A 264 -8.28 5.16 -14.14
C ARG A 264 -8.85 6.32 -14.97
N ARG A 265 -8.57 7.55 -14.53
CA ARG A 265 -9.04 8.76 -15.21
C ARG A 265 -8.61 8.77 -16.68
N GLY A 266 -9.54 9.11 -17.57
CA GLY A 266 -9.28 9.22 -19.01
C GLY A 266 -9.18 7.88 -19.76
N ARG A 267 -9.33 6.75 -19.07
CA ARG A 267 -9.52 5.45 -19.71
C ARG A 267 -11.02 5.30 -20.01
N ALA A 268 -11.43 5.67 -21.22
CA ALA A 268 -12.80 5.40 -21.67
C ALA A 268 -12.99 3.89 -21.78
N SER A 269 -14.01 3.35 -21.11
CA SER A 269 -14.65 2.15 -21.64
C SER A 269 -15.37 2.59 -22.91
N ASN A 270 -14.93 2.10 -24.07
CA ASN A 270 -15.89 2.02 -25.18
C ASN A 270 -17.09 1.27 -24.61
N THR A 271 -18.27 1.85 -24.73
CA THR A 271 -19.51 1.44 -24.07
C THR A 271 -19.94 0.01 -24.44
N GLU A 272 -19.26 -0.61 -25.41
CA GLU A 272 -19.37 -2.02 -25.81
C GLU A 272 -18.57 -3.01 -24.93
N VAL A 273 -17.71 -2.55 -24.00
CA VAL A 273 -17.02 -3.44 -23.03
C VAL A 273 -17.94 -3.85 -21.86
N ALA A 274 -19.24 -3.48 -21.92
CA ALA A 274 -20.29 -4.20 -21.21
C ALA A 274 -20.37 -5.69 -21.63
N ILE A 275 -19.79 -6.04 -22.78
CA ILE A 275 -19.79 -7.40 -23.31
C ILE A 275 -18.57 -8.14 -22.76
N ASN A 276 -18.84 -8.93 -21.72
CA ASN A 276 -17.95 -9.92 -21.11
C ASN A 276 -16.75 -9.37 -20.33
N CYS A 277 -17.02 -8.87 -19.12
CA CYS A 277 -16.04 -8.95 -18.01
C CYS A 277 -15.53 -10.38 -17.74
N LEU A 278 -16.05 -11.39 -18.44
CA LEU A 278 -15.56 -12.77 -18.52
C LEU A 278 -14.33 -12.96 -19.44
N SER A 279 -13.92 -11.98 -20.25
CA SER A 279 -12.82 -12.12 -21.22
C SER A 279 -11.47 -11.58 -20.76
N LEU A 280 -11.38 -11.00 -19.56
CA LEU A 280 -10.08 -10.69 -18.93
C LEU A 280 -9.61 -11.95 -18.17
N PRO A 281 -8.41 -12.50 -18.46
CA PRO A 281 -7.95 -13.76 -17.86
C PRO A 281 -7.98 -13.79 -16.32
N ALA A 282 -7.75 -12.65 -15.67
CA ALA A 282 -7.84 -12.51 -14.21
C ALA A 282 -9.29 -12.38 -13.69
N MET A 283 -10.22 -11.91 -14.52
CA MET A 283 -11.64 -11.78 -14.16
C MET A 283 -12.43 -13.07 -14.31
N ALA A 284 -11.92 -14.03 -15.10
CA ALA A 284 -12.44 -15.40 -15.15
C ALA A 284 -12.14 -16.22 -13.87
N ALA A 285 -11.26 -15.71 -12.98
CA ALA A 285 -10.82 -16.37 -11.76
C ALA A 285 -11.59 -15.96 -10.49
N LEU A 286 -12.55 -15.04 -10.62
CA LEU A 286 -13.59 -14.92 -9.60
C LEU A 286 -14.37 -16.25 -9.49
N PRO A 287 -14.99 -16.57 -8.35
CA PRO A 287 -15.92 -17.68 -8.26
C PRO A 287 -16.91 -17.54 -9.41
N ARG A 288 -17.15 -18.63 -10.14
CA ARG A 288 -18.14 -18.65 -11.22
C ARG A 288 -19.39 -17.88 -10.79
N GLY A 289 -19.65 -16.72 -11.41
CA GLY A 289 -20.87 -15.93 -11.19
C GLY A 289 -20.72 -14.60 -10.45
N VAL A 290 -19.54 -14.15 -10.02
CA VAL A 290 -19.41 -12.76 -9.51
C VAL A 290 -19.33 -11.81 -10.71
N ALA A 291 -20.42 -11.10 -10.97
CA ALA A 291 -20.44 -10.07 -12.00
C ALA A 291 -19.55 -8.88 -11.57
N CYS A 292 -18.89 -8.26 -12.54
CA CYS A 292 -18.15 -7.03 -12.35
C CYS A 292 -18.64 -5.96 -13.31
N MET A 293 -18.52 -4.70 -12.92
CA MET A 293 -18.79 -3.56 -13.79
C MET A 293 -17.67 -2.51 -13.69
N PRO A 294 -17.14 -2.00 -14.81
CA PRO A 294 -16.28 -0.83 -14.79
C PRO A 294 -17.10 0.41 -14.40
N VAL A 295 -16.53 1.26 -13.55
CA VAL A 295 -17.12 2.54 -13.16
C VAL A 295 -16.10 3.65 -13.40
N GLU A 296 -16.55 4.74 -14.03
CA GLU A 296 -15.71 5.91 -14.27
C GLU A 296 -15.11 6.44 -12.96
N HIS A 297 -13.90 7.00 -13.05
CA HIS A 297 -13.10 7.41 -11.90
C HIS A 297 -13.84 8.31 -10.89
N PHE A 298 -14.46 9.39 -11.37
CA PHE A 298 -15.18 10.37 -10.54
C PHE A 298 -16.55 9.86 -10.12
N ASP A 299 -17.24 9.10 -10.98
CA ASP A 299 -18.51 8.45 -10.62
C ASP A 299 -18.32 7.47 -9.47
N PHE A 300 -17.23 6.69 -9.48
CA PHE A 300 -16.88 5.78 -8.41
C PHE A 300 -16.62 6.55 -7.10
N MET A 301 -15.77 7.58 -7.13
CA MET A 301 -15.46 8.38 -5.93
C MET A 301 -16.70 9.06 -5.33
N SER A 302 -17.55 9.65 -6.17
CA SER A 302 -18.72 10.38 -5.72
C SER A 302 -19.80 9.47 -5.14
N GLN A 303 -20.06 8.32 -5.75
CA GLN A 303 -21.11 7.39 -5.32
C GLN A 303 -20.72 6.56 -4.11
N ASP A 304 -19.44 6.15 -4.02
CA ASP A 304 -18.95 5.34 -2.90
C ASP A 304 -18.39 6.18 -1.74
N GLY A 305 -18.43 7.51 -1.85
CA GLY A 305 -17.91 8.44 -0.86
C GLY A 305 -16.39 8.32 -0.65
N MET A 306 -15.68 7.79 -1.64
CA MET A 306 -14.25 7.49 -1.53
C MET A 306 -13.38 8.65 -2.01
N SER A 307 -12.26 8.84 -1.33
CA SER A 307 -11.15 9.67 -1.81
C SER A 307 -9.88 8.83 -1.90
N TRP A 308 -8.88 9.29 -2.65
CA TRP A 308 -7.56 8.66 -2.70
C TRP A 308 -6.85 8.59 -1.33
N MET A 309 -7.35 9.28 -0.31
CA MET A 309 -6.87 9.20 1.07
C MET A 309 -7.53 8.06 1.87
N GLU A 310 -8.57 7.43 1.32
CA GLU A 310 -9.23 6.30 1.96
C GLU A 310 -8.55 4.98 1.61
N LYS A 311 -8.51 4.09 2.60
CA LYS A 311 -8.10 2.70 2.40
C LYS A 311 -9.13 1.99 1.52
N PRO A 312 -8.72 1.19 0.54
CA PRO A 312 -9.66 0.43 -0.26
C PRO A 312 -10.40 -0.58 0.64
N LYS A 313 -11.71 -0.74 0.41
CA LYS A 313 -12.55 -1.72 1.09
C LYS A 313 -12.55 -3.02 0.28
N TRP A 314 -11.46 -3.78 0.37
CA TRP A 314 -11.33 -5.08 -0.28
C TRP A 314 -12.08 -6.19 0.48
N ASN A 315 -13.31 -5.92 0.93
CA ASN A 315 -14.18 -6.91 1.54
C ASN A 315 -15.60 -6.96 0.93
N PRO A 316 -15.77 -6.89 -0.42
CA PRO A 316 -17.11 -6.99 -1.01
C PRO A 316 -17.77 -8.29 -0.56
N SER A 317 -19.10 -8.27 -0.37
CA SER A 317 -19.82 -9.44 0.15
C SER A 317 -19.65 -10.66 -0.76
N SER A 318 -19.49 -10.42 -2.06
CA SER A 318 -19.21 -11.42 -3.10
C SER A 318 -17.91 -12.21 -2.86
N PHE A 319 -16.90 -11.66 -2.18
CA PHE A 319 -15.66 -12.36 -1.87
C PHE A 319 -15.72 -13.17 -0.57
N LYS A 320 -16.65 -12.87 0.36
CA LYS A 320 -16.76 -13.62 1.62
C LYS A 320 -17.20 -15.07 1.40
N GLN A 321 -17.98 -15.33 0.35
CA GLN A 321 -18.43 -16.67 -0.04
C GLN A 321 -17.27 -17.59 -0.51
N LEU A 322 -16.12 -17.04 -0.92
CA LEU A 322 -14.92 -17.81 -1.23
C LEU A 322 -14.26 -18.34 0.02
N ASP A 323 -13.98 -17.45 0.98
CA ASP A 323 -13.21 -17.81 2.16
C ASP A 323 -13.93 -18.87 2.99
N GLU A 324 -15.27 -18.88 3.01
CA GLU A 324 -16.07 -19.94 3.64
C GLU A 324 -15.99 -21.29 2.90
N ARG A 325 -15.87 -21.29 1.57
CA ARG A 325 -15.72 -22.52 0.77
C ARG A 325 -14.30 -23.08 0.78
N THR A 326 -13.28 -22.22 0.83
CA THR A 326 -11.87 -22.64 0.94
C THR A 326 -11.47 -23.02 2.37
N ASN A 327 -12.16 -22.50 3.39
CA ASN A 327 -11.98 -22.89 4.79
C ASN A 327 -12.95 -23.97 5.26
N ALA A 328 -13.84 -24.49 4.39
CA ALA A 328 -14.53 -25.73 4.68
C ALA A 328 -13.45 -26.81 4.81
N PRO A 329 -13.31 -27.47 5.97
CA PRO A 329 -12.27 -28.46 6.14
C PRO A 329 -12.52 -29.56 5.11
N GLN A 330 -11.45 -30.05 4.47
CA GLN A 330 -11.44 -31.27 3.67
C GLN A 330 -11.78 -32.48 4.59
N VAL A 331 -13.00 -32.52 5.10
CA VAL A 331 -13.59 -33.68 5.79
C VAL A 331 -14.44 -34.39 4.75
N ALA A 332 -13.76 -35.00 3.77
CA ALA A 332 -14.29 -36.09 2.94
C ALA A 332 -13.26 -36.45 1.85
N ALA A 333 -12.09 -36.96 2.23
CA ALA A 333 -11.25 -37.77 1.33
C ALA A 333 -10.22 -38.58 2.13
N ALA A 334 -10.70 -39.34 3.12
CA ALA A 334 -10.05 -40.58 3.54
C ALA A 334 -11.18 -41.59 3.70
N ALA A 335 -11.33 -42.42 2.67
CA ALA A 335 -12.13 -43.62 2.70
C ALA A 335 -11.45 -44.70 3.55
#